data_AF-A0AAE0W8B6-F1
#
_entry.id   AF-A0AAE0W8B6-F1
#
_cell.length_a   1.000
_cell.length_b   1.000
_cell.length_c   1.000
_cell.angle_alpha   90.00
_cell.angle_beta   90.00
_cell.angle_gamma   90.00
#
_symmetry.space_group_name_H-M   'P 1'
#
loop_
_entity.id
_entity.type
_entity.pdbx_description
1 polymer ?
#
loop_
_entity_poly.entity_id
_entity_poly.type
_entity_poly.pdbx_seq_one_letter_code
_entity_poly.pdbx_strand_id
1 'polypeptide(L)'
;MLMNPVYNPQIVKWENHKEGVFRFVQSDAVAHLWGTLKCNEHMTYEKLSRAMRHYYKRGILERVEGRRLVYKFSMYALEKLQNPRKDSGH
;
A
#
# COMPACT_ATOMS: atom_id res chain seq x y z
N MET A 1 -1.92 2.95 -7.91
CA MET A 1 -0.46 3.19 -7.88
C MET A 1 0.33 1.97 -8.34
N LEU A 2 0.27 0.83 -7.62
CA LEU A 2 1.07 -0.37 -7.91
C LEU A 2 0.84 -1.01 -9.30
N MET A 3 -0.34 -0.84 -9.89
CA MET A 3 -0.69 -1.34 -11.23
C MET A 3 -0.43 -0.32 -12.36
N ASN A 4 0.01 0.89 -12.03
CA ASN A 4 0.22 1.95 -13.03
C ASN A 4 1.72 2.06 -13.35
N PRO A 5 2.14 1.87 -14.62
CA PRO A 5 3.55 1.91 -15.02
C PRO A 5 4.20 3.29 -14.86
N VAL A 6 3.42 4.37 -14.74
CA VAL A 6 3.95 5.72 -14.44
C VAL A 6 4.56 5.77 -13.04
N TYR A 7 4.00 5.02 -12.08
CA TYR A 7 4.45 5.04 -10.69
C TYR A 7 5.30 3.82 -10.32
N ASN A 8 5.10 2.69 -11.02
CA ASN A 8 5.83 1.46 -10.82
C ASN A 8 6.85 1.24 -11.94
N PRO A 9 8.17 1.13 -11.65
CA PRO A 9 8.76 0.91 -10.32
C PRO A 9 9.31 2.15 -9.61
N GLN A 10 9.24 3.34 -10.21
CA GLN A 10 10.03 4.50 -9.76
C GLN A 10 9.62 5.08 -8.39
N ILE A 11 8.34 5.03 -8.05
CA ILE A 11 7.78 5.59 -6.81
C ILE A 11 7.37 4.47 -5.85
N VAL A 12 6.75 3.43 -6.38
CA VAL A 12 6.37 2.22 -5.64
C VAL A 12 6.63 1.01 -6.52
N LYS A 13 7.11 -0.10 -5.97
CA LYS A 13 7.36 -1.31 -6.77
C LYS A 13 6.85 -2.57 -6.08
N TRP A 14 6.44 -3.55 -6.87
CA TRP A 14 6.32 -4.92 -6.39
C TRP A 14 7.72 -5.50 -6.16
N GLU A 15 7.96 -6.08 -4.98
CA GLU A 15 9.10 -6.98 -4.75
C GLU A 15 8.68 -8.42 -5.02
N ASN A 16 7.44 -8.78 -4.64
CA ASN A 16 6.81 -10.03 -5.02
C ASN A 16 5.31 -9.79 -5.21
N HIS A 17 4.85 -9.74 -6.46
CA HIS A 17 3.44 -9.51 -6.76
C HIS A 17 2.55 -10.67 -6.30
N LYS A 18 3.01 -11.92 -6.39
CA LYS A 18 2.23 -13.10 -5.99
C LYS A 18 2.00 -13.15 -4.49
N GLU A 19 2.98 -12.74 -3.70
CA GLU A 19 2.87 -12.69 -2.23
C GLU A 19 2.36 -11.34 -1.72
N GLY A 20 2.02 -10.39 -2.61
CA GLY A 20 1.54 -9.07 -2.21
C GLY A 20 2.61 -8.18 -1.56
N VAL A 21 3.91 -8.46 -1.74
CA VAL A 21 5.01 -7.68 -1.16
C VAL A 21 5.40 -6.53 -2.06
N PHE A 22 5.37 -5.31 -1.53
CA PHE A 22 5.73 -4.09 -2.24
C PHE A 22 6.61 -3.17 -1.40
N ARG A 23 7.34 -2.28 -2.10
CA ARG A 23 8.23 -1.29 -1.50
C ARG A 23 7.85 0.12 -1.94
N PHE A 24 7.91 1.07 -1.02
CA PHE A 24 8.00 2.49 -1.36
C PHE A 24 9.45 2.81 -1.76
N VAL A 25 9.64 3.17 -3.02
CA VAL A 25 10.96 3.56 -3.57
C VAL A 25 11.23 5.03 -3.25
N GLN A 26 10.21 5.88 -3.39
CA GLN A 26 10.24 7.28 -3.00
C GLN A 26 9.13 7.55 -1.98
N SER A 27 9.44 7.47 -0.69
CA SER A 27 8.45 7.57 0.41
C SER A 27 7.66 8.88 0.38
N ASP A 28 8.33 10.00 0.08
CA ASP A 28 7.72 11.32 0.09
C ASP A 28 6.79 11.51 -1.11
N ALA A 29 7.19 11.02 -2.28
CA ALA A 29 6.32 11.02 -3.47
C ALA A 29 5.09 10.13 -3.26
N VAL A 30 5.23 8.97 -2.61
CA VAL A 30 4.08 8.13 -2.24
C VAL A 30 3.15 8.87 -1.29
N ALA A 31 3.69 9.55 -0.26
CA ALA A 31 2.89 10.32 0.69
C ALA A 31 2.16 11.47 0.01
N HIS A 32 2.83 12.22 -0.87
CA HIS A 32 2.21 13.28 -1.64
C HIS A 32 1.09 12.75 -2.53
N LEU A 33 1.32 11.70 -3.32
CA LEU A 33 0.29 11.12 -4.19
C LEU A 33 -0.91 10.63 -3.38
N TRP A 34 -0.67 10.00 -2.22
CA TRP A 34 -1.73 9.59 -1.31
C TRP A 34 -2.50 10.80 -0.76
N GLY A 35 -1.80 11.88 -0.40
CA GLY A 35 -2.38 13.16 0.02
C GLY A 35 -3.29 13.75 -1.05
N THR A 36 -2.81 13.86 -2.29
CA THR A 36 -3.59 14.36 -3.44
C THR A 36 -4.86 13.54 -3.66
N LEU A 37 -4.78 12.20 -3.61
CA LEU A 37 -5.94 11.32 -3.77
C LEU A 37 -6.97 11.44 -2.63
N LYS A 38 -6.54 11.89 -1.45
CA LYS A 38 -7.38 12.05 -0.25
C LYS A 38 -7.68 13.51 0.09
N CYS A 39 -7.38 14.44 -0.82
CA CYS A 39 -7.50 15.88 -0.61
C CYS A 39 -6.86 16.36 0.72
N ASN A 40 -5.70 15.80 1.06
CA ASN A 40 -4.91 16.17 2.24
C ASN A 40 -3.51 16.61 1.79
N GLU A 41 -3.36 17.91 1.57
CA GLU A 41 -2.12 18.55 1.08
C GLU A 41 -0.97 18.46 2.09
N HIS A 42 -1.26 18.23 3.36
CA HIS A 42 -0.25 18.10 4.43
C HIS A 42 0.09 16.65 4.76
N MET A 43 -0.14 15.72 3.83
CA MET A 43 0.24 14.33 3.98
C MET A 43 1.77 14.18 3.91
N THR A 44 2.34 13.52 4.91
CA THR A 44 3.76 13.17 4.96
C THR A 44 3.94 11.66 5.10
N TYR A 45 5.14 11.16 4.85
CA TYR A 45 5.42 9.74 5.01
C TYR A 45 5.21 9.27 6.46
N GLU A 46 5.50 10.10 7.46
CA GLU A 46 5.29 9.77 8.87
C GLU A 46 3.81 9.51 9.15
N LYS A 47 2.92 10.39 8.68
CA LYS A 47 1.46 10.26 8.81
C LYS A 47 0.95 9.04 8.04
N LEU A 48 1.41 8.84 6.81
CA LEU A 48 1.06 7.67 6.01
C LEU A 48 1.51 6.39 6.69
N SER A 49 2.75 6.33 7.18
CA SER A 49 3.30 5.16 7.89
C SER A 49 2.48 4.82 9.14
N ARG A 50 1.90 5.84 9.80
CA ARG A 50 1.00 5.62 10.93
C ARG A 50 -0.26 4.90 10.49
N ALA A 51 -0.89 5.33 9.40
CA ALA A 51 -2.04 4.65 8.82
C ALA A 51 -1.69 3.21 8.40
N MET A 52 -0.52 2.97 7.79
CA MET A 52 -0.05 1.63 7.45
C MET A 52 0.04 0.71 8.67
N ARG A 53 0.51 1.22 9.82
CA ARG A 53 0.52 0.45 11.08
C ARG A 53 -0.88 0.09 11.58
N HIS A 54 -1.87 0.95 11.34
CA HIS A 54 -3.26 0.63 11.66
C HIS A 54 -3.80 -0.50 10.77
N TYR A 55 -3.35 -0.59 9.51
CA TYR A 55 -3.74 -1.68 8.62
C TYR A 55 -3.21 -3.05 9.04
N TYR A 56 -2.11 -3.12 9.82
CA TYR A 56 -1.68 -4.38 10.44
C TYR A 56 -2.73 -4.93 11.41
N LYS A 57 -3.23 -4.07 12.30
CA LYS A 57 -4.27 -4.46 13.27
C LYS A 57 -5.60 -4.84 12.59
N ARG A 58 -5.87 -4.25 11.43
CA ARG A 58 -7.09 -4.53 10.64
C ARG A 58 -6.95 -5.75 9.71
N GLY A 59 -5.79 -6.41 9.68
CA GLY A 59 -5.55 -7.56 8.81
C GLY A 59 -5.54 -7.23 7.32
N ILE A 60 -5.38 -5.95 6.94
CA ILE A 60 -5.28 -5.53 5.53
C ILE A 60 -3.82 -5.66 5.06
N LEU A 61 -2.88 -5.38 5.96
CA LEU A 61 -1.45 -5.53 5.71
C LEU A 61 -0.84 -6.50 6.72
N GLU A 62 0.24 -7.16 6.30
CA GLU A 62 1.12 -7.94 7.14
C GLU A 62 2.42 -7.17 7.37
N ARG A 63 2.97 -7.25 8.59
CA ARG A 63 4.25 -6.63 8.93
C ARG A 63 5.39 -7.44 8.30
N VAL A 64 6.32 -6.74 7.65
CA VAL A 64 7.56 -7.34 7.13
C VAL A 64 8.71 -6.94 8.05
N GLU A 65 9.16 -7.87 8.90
CA GLU A 65 10.18 -7.60 9.92
C GLU A 65 11.54 -7.25 9.30
N GLY A 66 12.25 -6.28 9.91
CA GLY A 66 13.60 -5.88 9.50
C GLY A 66 13.71 -5.17 8.14
N ARG A 67 12.58 -4.93 7.45
CA ARG A 67 12.57 -4.42 6.07
C ARG A 67 11.98 -3.01 6.00
N ARG A 68 12.84 -1.99 5.94
CA ARG A 68 12.41 -0.59 5.81
C ARG A 68 11.69 -0.35 4.48
N LEU A 69 10.59 0.41 4.54
CA LEU A 69 9.76 0.81 3.40
C LEU A 69 9.11 -0.36 2.64
N VAL A 70 9.13 -1.58 3.22
CA VAL A 70 8.48 -2.75 2.64
C VAL A 70 7.21 -3.07 3.40
N TYR A 71 6.16 -3.36 2.65
CA TYR A 71 4.85 -3.68 3.14
C TYR A 71 4.32 -4.88 2.38
N LYS A 72 3.44 -5.66 3.02
CA LYS A 72 2.83 -6.83 2.41
C LYS A 72 1.32 -6.74 2.57
N PHE A 73 0.56 -6.92 1.49
CA PHE A 73 -0.88 -7.14 1.60
C PHE A 73 -1.14 -8.49 2.26
N SER A 74 -2.15 -8.57 3.13
CA SER A 74 -2.61 -9.88 3.58
C SER A 74 -3.21 -10.65 2.40
N MET A 75 -3.23 -11.98 2.49
CA MET A 75 -3.85 -12.82 1.46
C MET A 75 -5.32 -12.43 1.22
N TYR A 76 -6.06 -12.16 2.29
CA TYR A 76 -7.43 -11.67 2.23
C TYR A 76 -7.55 -10.36 1.42
N ALA A 77 -6.67 -9.39 1.68
CA ALA A 77 -6.68 -8.13 0.95
C ALA A 77 -6.29 -8.31 -0.52
N LEU A 78 -5.35 -9.21 -0.82
CA LEU A 78 -4.90 -9.51 -2.17
C LEU A 78 -6.01 -10.16 -3.01
N GLU A 79 -6.74 -11.12 -2.44
CA GLU A 79 -7.90 -11.76 -3.07
C GLU A 79 -9.00 -10.74 -3.39
N LYS A 80 -9.29 -9.83 -2.47
CA LYS A 80 -10.27 -8.74 -2.69
C LYS A 80 -9.85 -7.77 -3.80
N LEU A 81 -8.56 -7.43 -3.88
CA LEU A 81 -8.05 -6.55 -4.94
C LEU A 81 -8.11 -7.21 -6.32
N GLN A 82 -7.98 -8.54 -6.39
CA GLN A 82 -8.06 -9.31 -7.63
C GLN A 82 -9.50 -9.63 -8.05
N ASN A 83 -10.45 -9.65 -7.11
CA ASN A 83 -11.85 -9.94 -7.39
C ASN A 83 -12.82 -8.93 -6.72
N PRO A 84 -12.94 -7.70 -7.26
CA PRO A 84 -13.75 -6.64 -6.66
C PRO A 84 -15.27 -6.90 -6.68
N ARG A 85 -15.76 -7.99 -7.29
CA ARG A 85 -17.20 -8.26 -7.48
C ARG A 85 -17.89 -9.01 -6.33
N LYS A 86 -17.18 -9.38 -5.26
CA LYS A 86 -17.77 -10.17 -4.15
C LYS A 86 -18.26 -9.36 -2.93
N ASP A 87 -18.08 -8.04 -2.89
CA ASP A 87 -18.54 -7.19 -1.78
C ASP A 87 -19.91 -6.52 -2.06
N SER A 88 -20.87 -7.30 -2.56
CA SER A 88 -22.30 -6.98 -2.47
C SER A 88 -22.99 -8.07 -1.65
N GLY A 89 -22.95 -7.96 -0.32
CA GLY A 89 -23.77 -8.79 0.56
C GLY A 89 -23.14 -9.12 1.91
N HIS A 90 -23.31 -8.26 2.91
CA HIS A 90 -24.34 -8.42 3.95
C HIS A 90 -24.52 -7.08 4.67
#